data_AF-A0A1I4PAM3-F1
#
_entry.id   AF-A0A1I4PAM3-F1
#
_cell.length_a   1.000
_cell.length_b   1.000
_cell.length_c   1.000
_cell.angle_alpha   90.00
_cell.angle_beta   90.00
_cell.angle_gamma   90.00
#
_symmetry.space_group_name_H-M   'P 1'
#
loop_
_entity.id
_entity.type
_entity.pdbx_description
1 polymer ?
#
loop_
_entity_poly.entity_id
_entity_poly.type
_entity_poly.pdbx_seq_one_letter_code
_entity_poly.pdbx_strand_id
1 'polypeptide(L)'
;MPKPRLLIAAGVSLMLSHQVWAELPAGRQSFESCTLITSEYLTAIQLLGRGFTTDILLQTLPDLSPESAERVKALGELIERNGLEQTYAQINAEYVNCATSVYQEHGLPRQGSREAHFHFCAGENKVRFEILQAAILEAPQAEVRRQLAPLHQPVVETLYELKASEGITAVYDGLASELKRCVNGTF
;
A
#
# COMPACT_ATOMS: atom_id res chain seq x y z
N MET A 1 23.21 49.08 35.45
CA MET A 1 21.90 48.99 34.77
C MET A 1 21.94 47.88 33.73
N PRO A 2 21.37 46.69 33.99
CA PRO A 2 21.20 45.64 33.00
C PRO A 2 19.76 45.62 32.44
N LYS A 3 19.63 45.43 31.12
CA LYS A 3 18.34 45.28 30.42
C LYS A 3 17.71 43.90 30.70
N PRO A 4 16.39 43.79 30.88
CA PRO A 4 15.73 42.50 30.92
C PRO A 4 15.58 41.92 29.50
N ARG A 5 15.91 40.65 29.33
CA ARG A 5 15.66 39.88 28.11
C ARG A 5 14.22 39.35 28.14
N LEU A 6 13.44 39.76 27.15
CA LEU A 6 12.11 39.26 26.86
C LEU A 6 12.23 37.82 26.29
N LEU A 7 11.73 36.82 27.01
CA LEU A 7 11.58 35.45 26.50
C LEU A 7 10.21 35.34 25.83
N ILE A 8 10.22 35.29 24.49
CA ILE A 8 9.04 34.95 23.69
C ILE A 8 8.96 33.42 23.66
N ALA A 9 8.01 32.85 24.39
CA ALA A 9 7.63 31.45 24.25
C ALA A 9 6.78 31.32 22.98
N ALA A 10 7.39 30.86 21.89
CA ALA A 10 6.67 30.45 20.69
C ALA A 10 5.99 29.11 20.98
N GLY A 11 4.67 29.14 21.17
CA GLY A 11 3.82 27.95 21.23
C GLY A 11 3.78 27.27 19.87
N VAL A 12 4.42 26.11 19.76
CA VAL A 12 4.23 25.20 18.62
C VAL A 12 2.96 24.42 18.89
N SER A 13 1.83 24.91 18.39
CA SER A 13 0.63 24.09 18.22
C SER A 13 0.90 23.06 17.14
N LEU A 14 1.27 21.84 17.54
CA LEU A 14 1.16 20.66 16.70
C LEU A 14 -0.34 20.44 16.40
N MET A 15 -0.78 20.89 15.23
CA MET A 15 -2.00 20.39 14.63
C MET A 15 -1.74 18.93 14.23
N LEU A 16 -2.14 18.02 15.10
CA LEU A 16 -2.33 16.61 14.76
C LEU A 16 -3.39 16.55 13.67
N SER A 17 -2.95 16.41 12.42
CA SER A 17 -3.79 16.00 11.31
C SER A 17 -4.48 14.69 11.72
N HIS A 18 -5.77 14.78 12.07
CA HIS A 18 -6.63 13.63 12.20
C HIS A 18 -6.71 12.97 10.82
N GLN A 19 -5.99 11.86 10.67
CA GLN A 19 -6.23 10.98 9.53
C GLN A 19 -7.60 10.37 9.75
N VAL A 20 -8.59 10.89 9.03
CA VAL A 20 -9.94 10.30 8.93
C VAL A 20 -9.79 9.01 8.14
N TRP A 21 -9.49 7.92 8.86
CA TRP A 21 -9.80 6.58 8.40
C TRP A 21 -10.95 6.13 9.27
N ALA A 22 -12.09 5.87 8.64
CA ALA A 22 -13.21 5.27 9.33
C ALA A 22 -12.71 3.96 9.96
N GLU A 23 -12.66 3.90 11.30
CA GLU A 23 -12.51 2.66 12.04
C GLU A 23 -13.68 1.76 11.64
N LEU A 24 -13.43 0.84 10.72
CA LEU A 24 -14.36 -0.25 10.46
C LEU A 24 -14.53 -1.03 11.77
N PRO A 25 -15.76 -1.42 12.14
CA PRO A 25 -16.04 -2.05 13.42
C PRO A 25 -15.14 -3.27 13.61
N ALA A 26 -14.65 -3.47 14.84
CA ALA A 26 -13.67 -4.45 15.26
C ALA A 26 -14.10 -5.92 14.99
N GLY A 27 -14.12 -6.32 13.73
CA GLY A 27 -13.83 -7.68 13.31
C GLY A 27 -12.32 -7.85 13.34
N ARG A 28 -11.83 -8.93 13.95
CA ARG A 28 -10.40 -9.26 13.91
C ARG A 28 -9.97 -9.39 12.46
N GLN A 29 -8.99 -8.60 12.03
CA GLN A 29 -8.44 -8.68 10.69
C GLN A 29 -7.73 -10.03 10.50
N SER A 30 -7.66 -10.50 9.27
CA SER A 30 -6.86 -11.65 8.87
C SER A 30 -5.99 -11.29 7.67
N PHE A 31 -5.05 -12.16 7.28
CA PHE A 31 -4.26 -11.89 6.08
C PHE A 31 -5.18 -11.86 4.86
N GLU A 32 -6.19 -12.72 4.79
CA GLU A 32 -7.23 -12.68 3.78
C GLU A 32 -7.95 -11.33 3.74
N SER A 33 -8.50 -10.82 4.85
CA SER A 33 -9.24 -9.55 4.83
C SER A 33 -8.36 -8.37 4.46
N CYS A 34 -7.15 -8.27 5.03
CA CYS A 34 -6.18 -7.23 4.68
C CYS A 34 -5.90 -7.23 3.17
N THR A 35 -5.74 -8.43 2.59
CA THR A 35 -5.35 -8.58 1.20
C THR A 35 -6.50 -8.31 0.24
N LEU A 36 -7.71 -8.79 0.53
CA LEU A 36 -8.89 -8.59 -0.33
C LEU A 36 -9.25 -7.10 -0.42
N ILE A 37 -9.29 -6.41 0.72
CA ILE A 37 -9.55 -4.96 0.78
C ILE A 37 -8.47 -4.20 -0.01
N THR A 38 -7.20 -4.56 0.18
CA THR A 38 -6.09 -3.94 -0.55
C THR A 38 -6.21 -4.19 -2.06
N SER A 39 -6.55 -5.41 -2.48
CA SER A 39 -6.75 -5.77 -3.89
C SER A 39 -7.88 -4.97 -4.54
N GLU A 40 -8.98 -4.74 -3.83
CA GLU A 40 -10.07 -3.86 -4.26
C GLU A 40 -9.59 -2.43 -4.46
N TYR A 41 -8.87 -1.87 -3.47
CA TYR A 41 -8.33 -0.51 -3.56
C TYR A 41 -7.36 -0.35 -4.71
N LEU A 42 -6.41 -1.27 -4.84
CA LEU A 42 -5.43 -1.28 -5.93
C LEU A 42 -6.12 -1.39 -7.30
N THR A 43 -7.19 -2.17 -7.40
CA THR A 43 -7.98 -2.28 -8.65
C THR A 43 -8.70 -0.97 -8.98
N ALA A 44 -9.35 -0.34 -7.99
CA ALA A 44 -10.02 0.93 -8.19
C ALA A 44 -9.02 2.02 -8.65
N ILE A 45 -7.87 2.14 -7.99
CA ILE A 45 -6.88 3.17 -8.36
C ILE A 45 -6.17 2.87 -9.69
N GLN A 46 -6.01 1.59 -10.07
CA GLN A 46 -5.53 1.20 -11.38
C GLN A 46 -6.49 1.67 -12.49
N LEU A 47 -7.79 1.61 -12.26
CA LEU A 47 -8.78 2.12 -13.21
C LEU A 47 -8.75 3.66 -13.24
N LEU A 48 -8.70 4.32 -12.08
CA LEU A 48 -8.58 5.79 -12.01
C LEU A 48 -7.31 6.27 -12.74
N GLY A 49 -6.18 5.59 -12.54
CA GLY A 49 -4.91 5.88 -13.22
C GLY A 49 -4.94 5.65 -14.74
N ARG A 50 -5.90 4.86 -15.25
CA ARG A 50 -6.15 4.66 -16.69
C ARG A 50 -7.10 5.71 -17.29
N GLY A 51 -7.48 6.72 -16.51
CA GLY A 51 -8.31 7.84 -16.96
C GLY A 51 -9.81 7.64 -16.76
N PHE A 52 -10.23 6.59 -16.05
CA PHE A 52 -11.62 6.48 -15.62
C PHE A 52 -11.88 7.50 -14.51
N THR A 53 -13.03 8.18 -14.55
CA THR A 53 -13.43 9.08 -13.46
C THR A 53 -14.11 8.30 -12.33
N THR A 54 -14.08 8.85 -11.12
CA THR A 54 -14.82 8.31 -9.98
C THR A 54 -16.29 8.04 -10.32
N ASP A 55 -16.95 9.00 -10.99
CA ASP A 55 -18.36 8.86 -11.41
C ASP A 55 -18.57 7.69 -12.38
N ILE A 56 -17.65 7.49 -13.33
CA ILE A 56 -17.74 6.35 -14.25
C ILE A 56 -17.58 5.04 -13.47
N LEU A 57 -16.65 4.96 -12.53
CA LEU A 57 -16.46 3.75 -11.72
C LEU A 57 -17.70 3.44 -10.87
N LEU A 58 -18.29 4.43 -10.22
CA LEU A 58 -19.50 4.26 -9.42
C LEU A 58 -20.70 3.75 -10.25
N GLN A 59 -20.75 4.07 -11.55
CA GLN A 59 -21.82 3.63 -12.44
C GLN A 59 -21.58 2.27 -13.11
N THR A 60 -20.31 1.86 -13.25
CA THR A 60 -19.93 0.72 -14.11
C THR A 60 -19.38 -0.47 -13.36
N LEU A 61 -18.91 -0.29 -12.12
CA LEU A 61 -18.47 -1.41 -11.29
C LEU A 61 -19.68 -2.28 -10.91
N PRO A 62 -19.66 -3.58 -11.22
CA PRO A 62 -20.77 -4.48 -10.88
C PRO A 62 -20.85 -4.69 -9.38
N ASP A 63 -22.06 -4.91 -8.86
CA ASP A 63 -22.34 -5.32 -7.49
C ASP A 63 -21.73 -4.40 -6.41
N LEU A 64 -21.60 -3.10 -6.71
CA LEU A 64 -21.03 -2.12 -5.79
C LEU A 64 -21.98 -1.88 -4.60
N SER A 65 -21.61 -2.35 -3.41
CA SER A 65 -22.33 -2.01 -2.18
C SER A 65 -22.18 -0.51 -1.85
N PRO A 66 -23.07 0.06 -1.02
CA PRO A 66 -22.91 1.44 -0.56
C PRO A 66 -21.54 1.71 0.08
N GLU A 67 -21.01 0.77 0.87
CA GLU A 67 -19.70 0.88 1.51
C GLU A 67 -18.56 0.85 0.48
N SER A 68 -18.66 -0.01 -0.54
CA SER A 68 -17.70 -0.06 -1.64
C SER A 68 -17.74 1.21 -2.51
N ALA A 69 -18.92 1.79 -2.71
CA ALA A 69 -19.09 3.06 -3.40
C ALA A 69 -18.40 4.21 -2.65
N GLU A 70 -18.60 4.30 -1.34
CA GLU A 70 -17.91 5.31 -0.51
C GLU A 70 -16.39 5.13 -0.54
N ARG A 71 -15.88 3.89 -0.55
CA ARG A 71 -14.44 3.61 -0.71
C ARG A 71 -13.89 4.08 -2.05
N VAL A 72 -14.58 3.78 -3.16
CA VAL A 72 -14.18 4.26 -4.49
C VAL A 72 -14.13 5.78 -4.54
N LYS A 73 -15.14 6.45 -3.96
CA LYS A 73 -15.17 7.90 -3.86
C LYS A 73 -13.99 8.44 -3.04
N ALA A 74 -13.75 7.88 -1.86
CA ALA A 74 -12.63 8.28 -1.00
C ALA A 74 -11.26 8.09 -1.69
N LEU A 75 -11.09 7.03 -2.48
CA LEU A 75 -9.89 6.81 -3.28
C LEU A 75 -9.72 7.86 -4.39
N GLY A 76 -10.80 8.20 -5.11
CA GLY A 76 -10.79 9.28 -6.10
C GLY A 76 -10.35 10.60 -5.49
N GLU A 77 -10.96 10.99 -4.37
CA GLU A 77 -10.58 12.20 -3.64
C GLU A 77 -9.14 12.15 -3.11
N LEU A 78 -8.64 10.97 -2.71
CA LEU A 78 -7.27 10.81 -2.25
C LEU A 78 -6.27 11.02 -3.38
N ILE A 79 -6.55 10.49 -4.58
CA ILE A 79 -5.74 10.72 -5.78
C ILE A 79 -5.76 12.19 -6.19
N GLU A 80 -6.91 12.86 -6.15
CA GLU A 80 -7.01 14.29 -6.45
C GLU A 80 -6.17 15.14 -5.50
N ARG A 81 -6.14 14.79 -4.21
CA ARG A 81 -5.36 15.53 -3.20
C ARG A 81 -3.87 15.24 -3.25
N ASN A 82 -3.48 13.98 -3.39
CA ASN A 82 -2.11 13.53 -3.14
C ASN A 82 -1.38 13.04 -4.40
N GLY A 83 -2.10 12.82 -5.50
CA GLY A 83 -1.59 12.15 -6.69
C GLY A 83 -1.65 10.62 -6.58
N LEU A 84 -1.51 9.98 -7.74
CA LEU A 84 -1.64 8.53 -7.90
C LEU A 84 -0.52 7.76 -7.20
N GLU A 85 0.73 8.18 -7.37
CA GLU A 85 1.89 7.50 -6.77
C GLU A 85 1.87 7.51 -5.25
N GLN A 86 1.54 8.65 -4.64
CA GLN A 86 1.41 8.77 -3.19
C GLN A 86 0.25 7.91 -2.67
N THR A 87 -0.84 7.82 -3.42
CA THR A 87 -1.98 6.96 -3.07
C THR A 87 -1.60 5.48 -3.10
N TYR A 88 -0.86 5.04 -4.12
CA TYR A 88 -0.29 3.69 -4.17
C TYR A 88 0.61 3.38 -2.98
N ALA A 89 1.54 4.29 -2.67
CA ALA A 89 2.45 4.14 -1.55
C ALA A 89 1.70 4.00 -0.23
N GLN A 90 0.65 4.81 -0.03
CA GLN A 90 -0.18 4.77 1.16
C GLN A 90 -0.94 3.45 1.30
N ILE A 91 -1.59 2.97 0.23
CA ILE A 91 -2.30 1.68 0.26
C ILE A 91 -1.34 0.52 0.56
N ASN A 92 -0.15 0.51 -0.03
CA ASN A 92 0.85 -0.54 0.26
C ASN A 92 1.36 -0.48 1.70
N ALA A 93 1.59 0.72 2.24
CA ALA A 93 1.99 0.89 3.63
C ALA A 93 0.90 0.39 4.59
N GLU A 94 -0.36 0.74 4.34
CA GLU A 94 -1.49 0.25 5.15
C GLU A 94 -1.65 -1.27 5.05
N TYR A 95 -1.43 -1.86 3.88
CA TYR A 95 -1.46 -3.31 3.73
C TYR A 95 -0.37 -4.00 4.56
N VAL A 96 0.87 -3.50 4.50
CA VAL A 96 1.99 -4.02 5.30
C VAL A 96 1.70 -3.88 6.80
N ASN A 97 1.12 -2.75 7.22
CA ASN A 97 0.73 -2.52 8.61
C ASN A 97 -0.36 -3.50 9.05
N CYS A 98 -1.42 -3.66 8.25
CA CYS A 98 -2.51 -4.60 8.52
C CYS A 98 -1.98 -6.04 8.69
N ALA A 99 -1.19 -6.53 7.73
CA ALA A 99 -0.60 -7.87 7.79
C ALA A 99 0.35 -8.03 8.98
N THR A 100 1.11 -6.99 9.32
CA THR A 100 2.00 -7.00 10.50
C THR A 100 1.21 -7.11 11.79
N SER A 101 0.12 -6.35 11.94
CA SER A 101 -0.76 -6.43 13.11
C SER A 101 -1.41 -7.81 13.24
N VAL A 102 -1.90 -8.38 12.13
CA VAL A 102 -2.44 -9.75 12.12
C VAL A 102 -1.40 -10.76 12.58
N TYR A 103 -0.15 -10.66 12.11
CA TYR A 103 0.93 -11.52 12.57
C TYR A 103 1.23 -11.34 14.07
N GLN A 104 1.25 -10.11 14.57
CA GLN A 104 1.49 -9.83 15.98
C GLN A 104 0.38 -10.38 16.89
N GLU A 105 -0.86 -10.34 16.43
CA GLU A 105 -2.02 -10.80 17.20
C GLU A 105 -2.24 -12.32 17.12
N HIS A 106 -1.93 -12.94 15.98
CA HIS A 106 -2.32 -14.33 15.70
C HIS A 106 -1.14 -15.26 15.38
N GLY A 107 0.05 -14.71 15.17
CA GLY A 107 1.24 -15.46 14.80
C GLY A 107 1.17 -16.04 13.38
N LEU A 108 1.90 -17.14 13.18
CA LEU A 108 1.90 -17.85 11.89
C LEU A 108 0.59 -18.64 11.70
N PRO A 109 -0.07 -18.53 10.53
CA PRO A 109 -1.21 -19.36 10.22
C PRO A 109 -0.80 -20.83 10.06
N ARG A 110 -1.77 -21.74 10.24
CA ARG A 110 -1.56 -23.18 10.02
C ARG A 110 -1.10 -23.44 8.58
N GLN A 111 -0.02 -24.18 8.41
CA GLN A 111 0.48 -24.56 7.07
C GLN A 111 -0.62 -25.25 6.23
N GLY A 112 -0.65 -24.93 4.94
CA GLY A 112 -1.67 -25.44 4.00
C GLY A 112 -3.08 -24.90 4.23
N SER A 113 -3.29 -23.97 5.17
CA SER A 113 -4.56 -23.24 5.27
C SER A 113 -4.64 -22.14 4.22
N ARG A 114 -5.86 -21.72 3.93
CA ARG A 114 -6.11 -20.54 3.09
C ARG A 114 -5.41 -19.29 3.64
N GLU A 115 -5.35 -19.13 4.96
CA GLU A 115 -4.62 -18.00 5.54
C GLU A 115 -3.10 -18.09 5.38
N ALA A 116 -2.52 -19.30 5.32
CA ALA A 116 -1.10 -19.44 5.02
C ALA A 116 -0.77 -18.95 3.61
N HIS A 117 -1.69 -19.12 2.66
CA HIS A 117 -1.57 -18.56 1.31
C HIS A 117 -1.59 -17.02 1.34
N PHE A 118 -2.57 -16.41 2.01
CA PHE A 118 -2.62 -14.95 2.11
C PHE A 118 -1.43 -14.35 2.88
N HIS A 119 -0.97 -15.00 3.94
CA HIS A 119 0.26 -14.62 4.65
C HIS A 119 1.49 -14.66 3.73
N PHE A 120 1.61 -15.69 2.90
CA PHE A 120 2.68 -15.78 1.89
C PHE A 120 2.61 -14.61 0.91
N CYS A 121 1.44 -14.33 0.33
CA CYS A 121 1.27 -13.20 -0.59
C CYS A 121 1.56 -11.84 0.06
N ALA A 122 1.20 -11.65 1.33
CA ALA A 122 1.53 -10.45 2.08
C ALA A 122 3.05 -10.25 2.24
N GLY A 123 3.78 -11.33 2.55
CA GLY A 123 5.24 -11.31 2.62
C GLY A 123 5.89 -10.98 1.27
N GLU A 124 5.43 -11.63 0.20
CA GLU A 124 5.88 -11.39 -1.17
C GLU A 124 5.65 -9.94 -1.61
N ASN A 125 4.49 -9.36 -1.28
CA ASN A 125 4.18 -7.97 -1.58
C ASN A 125 5.04 -6.99 -0.77
N LYS A 126 5.24 -7.27 0.53
CA LYS A 126 6.09 -6.45 1.41
C LYS A 126 7.51 -6.33 0.84
N VAL A 127 8.13 -7.45 0.46
CA VAL A 127 9.49 -7.44 -0.10
C VAL A 127 9.55 -6.62 -1.38
N ARG A 128 8.59 -6.79 -2.30
CA ARG A 128 8.53 -6.00 -3.55
C ARG A 128 8.38 -4.51 -3.25
N PHE A 129 7.53 -4.15 -2.29
CA PHE A 129 7.33 -2.76 -1.90
C PHE A 129 8.60 -2.17 -1.28
N GLU A 130 9.30 -2.88 -0.40
CA GLU A 130 10.57 -2.42 0.18
C GLU A 130 11.66 -2.22 -0.89
N ILE A 131 11.74 -3.11 -1.89
CA ILE A 131 12.64 -2.95 -3.04
C ILE A 131 12.31 -1.67 -3.83
N LEU A 132 11.03 -1.42 -4.09
CA LEU A 132 10.58 -0.20 -4.76
C LEU A 132 10.92 1.04 -3.94
N GLN A 133 10.70 1.04 -2.63
CA GLN A 133 11.06 2.16 -1.77
C GLN A 133 12.57 2.45 -1.84
N ALA A 134 13.41 1.40 -1.83
CA ALA A 134 14.85 1.57 -2.02
C ALA A 134 15.20 2.16 -3.40
N ALA A 135 14.51 1.73 -4.46
CA ALA A 135 14.69 2.26 -5.82
C ALA A 135 14.25 3.73 -5.96
N ILE A 136 13.19 4.14 -5.23
CA ILE A 136 12.73 5.53 -5.14
C ILE A 136 13.77 6.40 -4.44
N LEU A 137 14.40 5.87 -3.39
CA LEU A 137 15.49 6.52 -2.65
C LEU A 137 16.85 6.44 -3.38
N GLU A 138 16.86 5.99 -4.64
CA GLU A 138 18.06 5.86 -5.48
C GLU A 138 19.17 5.01 -4.84
N ALA A 139 18.78 4.03 -4.00
CA ALA A 139 19.74 3.09 -3.44
C ALA A 139 20.43 2.31 -4.57
N PRO A 140 21.73 1.98 -4.46
CA PRO A 140 22.41 1.19 -5.48
C PRO A 140 21.78 -0.21 -5.62
N GLN A 141 21.35 -0.57 -6.84
CA GLN A 141 20.70 -1.86 -7.14
C GLN A 141 21.50 -3.06 -6.60
N ALA A 142 22.81 -3.05 -6.77
CA ALA A 142 23.69 -4.12 -6.29
C ALA A 142 23.70 -4.26 -4.76
N GLU A 143 23.53 -3.15 -4.03
CA GLU A 143 23.45 -3.15 -2.57
C GLU A 143 22.10 -3.70 -2.10
N VAL A 144 21.00 -3.22 -2.70
CA VAL A 144 19.66 -3.76 -2.41
C VAL A 144 19.61 -5.26 -2.65
N ARG A 145 20.16 -5.73 -3.79
CA ARG A 145 20.20 -7.17 -4.11
C ARG A 145 20.96 -7.99 -3.07
N ARG A 146 22.05 -7.49 -2.50
CA ARG A 146 22.85 -8.22 -1.50
C ARG A 146 22.13 -8.40 -0.16
N GLN A 147 21.21 -7.51 0.18
CA GLN A 147 20.48 -7.55 1.45
C GLN A 147 19.30 -8.53 1.42
N LEU A 148 18.91 -9.01 0.23
CA LEU A 148 17.78 -9.91 0.06
C LEU A 148 18.18 -11.37 0.07
N ALA A 149 17.25 -12.21 0.55
CA ALA A 149 17.34 -13.66 0.40
C ALA A 149 17.45 -14.05 -1.10
N PRO A 150 18.19 -15.12 -1.44
CA PRO A 150 18.43 -15.52 -2.83
C PRO A 150 17.17 -15.60 -3.71
N LEU A 151 16.05 -16.05 -3.13
CA LEU A 151 14.76 -16.17 -3.83
C LEU A 151 14.24 -14.82 -4.36
N HIS A 152 14.51 -13.70 -3.67
CA HIS A 152 13.99 -12.38 -4.05
C HIS A 152 14.98 -11.54 -4.87
N GLN A 153 16.24 -11.98 -4.99
CA GLN A 153 17.25 -11.24 -5.74
C GLN A 153 16.88 -10.95 -7.21
N PRO A 154 16.25 -11.88 -7.96
CA PRO A 154 15.83 -11.62 -9.34
C PRO A 154 14.83 -10.47 -9.47
N VAL A 155 13.99 -10.26 -8.45
CA VAL A 155 12.95 -9.20 -8.46
C VAL A 155 13.56 -7.81 -8.49
N VAL A 156 14.76 -7.63 -7.93
CA VAL A 156 15.43 -6.31 -7.87
C VAL A 156 15.71 -5.77 -9.26
N GLU A 157 16.22 -6.62 -10.17
CA GLU A 157 16.52 -6.22 -11.54
C GLU A 157 15.26 -5.80 -12.27
N THR A 158 14.21 -6.64 -12.22
CA THR A 158 12.91 -6.33 -12.83
C THR A 158 12.34 -4.99 -12.36
N LEU A 159 12.35 -4.71 -11.05
CA LEU A 159 11.74 -3.47 -10.53
C LEU A 159 12.59 -2.23 -10.84
N TYR A 160 13.92 -2.33 -10.82
CA TYR A 160 14.80 -1.22 -11.18
C TYR A 160 14.71 -0.88 -12.67
N GLU A 161 14.70 -1.91 -13.52
CA GLU A 161 14.54 -1.74 -14.97
C GLU A 161 13.19 -1.12 -15.30
N LEU A 162 12.09 -1.65 -14.73
CA LEU A 162 10.74 -1.12 -14.95
C LEU A 162 10.63 0.34 -14.49
N LYS A 163 11.22 0.69 -13.33
CA LYS A 163 11.30 2.09 -12.87
C LYS A 163 12.03 2.96 -13.88
N ALA A 164 13.16 2.50 -14.41
CA ALA A 164 13.97 3.26 -15.34
C ALA A 164 13.30 3.44 -16.71
N SER A 165 12.55 2.44 -17.18
CA SER A 165 11.90 2.46 -18.50
C SER A 165 10.51 3.10 -18.49
N GLU A 166 9.72 2.89 -17.44
CA GLU A 166 8.29 3.24 -17.39
C GLU A 166 7.88 4.12 -16.19
N GLY A 167 8.80 4.36 -15.25
CA GLY A 167 8.55 5.23 -14.09
C GLY A 167 7.91 4.51 -12.90
N ILE A 168 7.76 5.25 -11.78
CA ILE A 168 7.33 4.70 -10.48
C ILE A 168 5.89 4.18 -10.53
N THR A 169 4.99 4.93 -11.16
CA THR A 169 3.59 4.52 -11.36
C THR A 169 3.48 3.13 -12.01
N ALA A 170 4.28 2.84 -13.04
CA ALA A 170 4.27 1.54 -13.70
C ALA A 170 4.71 0.41 -12.76
N VAL A 171 5.69 0.68 -11.89
CA VAL A 171 6.13 -0.28 -10.89
C VAL A 171 5.03 -0.55 -9.86
N TYR A 172 4.35 0.48 -9.37
CA TYR A 172 3.19 0.29 -8.48
C TYR A 172 2.05 -0.51 -9.13
N ASP A 173 1.70 -0.21 -10.38
CA ASP A 173 0.74 -0.98 -11.18
C ASP A 173 1.17 -2.46 -11.31
N GLY A 174 2.46 -2.69 -11.50
CA GLY A 174 3.08 -4.02 -11.53
C GLY A 174 2.93 -4.76 -10.21
N LEU A 175 3.29 -4.12 -9.09
CA LEU A 175 3.13 -4.68 -7.73
C LEU A 175 1.68 -5.07 -7.45
N ALA A 176 0.73 -4.19 -7.78
CA ALA A 176 -0.70 -4.46 -7.63
C ALA A 176 -1.15 -5.68 -8.44
N SER A 177 -0.64 -5.81 -9.66
CA SER A 177 -0.95 -6.96 -10.53
C SER A 177 -0.35 -8.25 -9.99
N GLU A 178 0.87 -8.21 -9.44
CA GLU A 178 1.54 -9.36 -8.84
C GLU A 178 0.87 -9.81 -7.53
N LEU A 179 0.40 -8.88 -6.68
CA LEU A 179 -0.40 -9.23 -5.50
C LEU A 179 -1.68 -9.97 -5.91
N LYS A 180 -2.42 -9.43 -6.90
CA LYS A 180 -3.63 -10.04 -7.43
C LYS A 180 -3.38 -11.40 -8.07
N ARG A 181 -2.25 -11.55 -8.78
CA ARG A 181 -1.82 -12.83 -9.33
C ARG A 181 -1.52 -13.83 -8.22
N CYS A 182 -0.82 -13.41 -7.17
CA CYS A 182 -0.50 -14.27 -6.04
C CYS A 182 -1.77 -14.82 -5.40
N VAL A 183 -2.70 -13.94 -5.02
CA VAL A 183 -3.90 -14.35 -4.25
C VAL A 183 -4.85 -15.25 -5.05
N ASN A 184 -4.93 -15.04 -6.37
CA ASN A 184 -5.76 -15.84 -7.27
C ASN A 184 -5.05 -17.11 -7.76
N GLY A 185 -3.74 -17.24 -7.51
CA GLY A 185 -2.98 -18.45 -7.82
C GLY A 185 -3.37 -19.61 -6.90
N THR A 186 -3.48 -20.81 -7.45
CA THR A 186 -3.59 -22.05 -6.67
C THR A 186 -2.21 -22.54 -6.27
N PHE A 187 -2.04 -22.88 -4.99
CA PHE A 187 -0.87 -23.59 -4.45
C PHE A 187 -1.10 -25.11 -4.48
#